data_AF-A0A3A0GCP8-F1
#
_entry.id   AF-A0A3A0GCP8-F1
#
_cell.length_a   1.000
_cell.length_b   1.000
_cell.length_c   1.000
_cell.angle_alpha   90.00
_cell.angle_beta   90.00
_cell.angle_gamma   90.00
#
_symmetry.space_group_name_H-M   'P 1'
#
loop_
_entity.id
_entity.type
_entity.pdbx_description
1 polymer ?
#
loop_
_entity_poly.entity_id
_entity_poly.type
_entity_poly.pdbx_seq_one_letter_code
_entity_poly.pdbx_strand_id
1 'polypeptide(L)' 'MPEPTVGAFSEPEGEGDSTLSFIVRIWVEETAEESGRSSWRGHITHVPSGERRYLSELDDIARVVARHLARLGIDGGGV' A
#
# COMPACT_ATOMS: atom_id res chain seq x y z
N MET A 1 28.80 8.21 -45.50
CA MET A 1 28.38 8.78 -44.21
C MET A 1 28.01 7.60 -43.33
N PRO A 2 28.64 7.36 -42.17
CA PRO A 2 28.13 6.38 -41.22
C PRO A 2 26.84 6.93 -40.59
N GLU A 3 25.83 6.07 -40.43
CA GLU A 3 24.61 6.38 -39.71
C GLU A 3 24.93 6.71 -38.24
N PRO A 4 24.24 7.67 -37.60
CA PRO A 4 24.43 7.90 -36.18
C PRO A 4 24.04 6.63 -35.43
N THR A 5 24.99 6.05 -34.71
CA THR A 5 24.73 5.06 -33.66
C THR A 5 23.67 5.66 -32.75
N VAL A 6 22.43 5.17 -32.88
CA VAL A 6 21.42 5.35 -31.85
C VAL A 6 22.07 4.74 -30.62
N GLY A 7 22.54 5.61 -29.73
CA GLY A 7 23.06 5.21 -28.44
C GLY A 7 22.05 4.22 -27.89
N ALA A 8 22.53 3.03 -27.53
CA ALA A 8 21.79 2.14 -26.69
C ALA A 8 21.29 3.00 -25.53
N PHE A 9 20.02 3.39 -25.56
CA PHE A 9 19.32 3.73 -24.36
C PHE A 9 19.34 2.41 -23.61
N SER A 10 20.37 2.24 -22.77
CA SER A 10 20.28 1.36 -21.64
C SER A 10 19.14 1.92 -20.82
N GLU A 11 17.91 1.48 -21.14
CA GLU A 11 16.83 1.46 -20.19
C GLU A 11 17.46 0.89 -18.92
N PRO A 12 17.44 1.61 -17.77
CA PRO A 12 18.01 1.07 -16.56
C PRO A 12 17.24 -0.22 -16.24
N GLU A 13 17.86 -1.36 -16.57
CA GLU A 13 17.40 -2.68 -16.16
C GLU A 13 17.62 -2.77 -14.65
N GLY A 14 16.65 -2.25 -13.90
CA GLY A 14 16.74 -2.17 -12.44
C GLY A 14 15.71 -1.29 -11.75
N GLU A 15 14.68 -0.79 -12.43
CA GLU A 15 13.61 -0.04 -11.78
C GLU A 15 12.34 -0.90 -11.67
N GLY A 16 12.13 -1.49 -10.48
CA GLY A 16 10.77 -1.69 -9.97
C GLY A 16 10.30 -3.10 -9.64
N ASP A 17 10.96 -3.80 -8.70
CA ASP A 17 10.25 -4.81 -7.87
C ASP A 17 10.22 -4.42 -6.37
N SER A 18 10.55 -3.16 -6.07
CA SER A 18 10.57 -2.60 -4.71
C SER A 18 9.30 -1.82 -4.36
N THR A 19 8.26 -1.92 -5.19
CA THR A 19 7.01 -1.16 -5.03
C THR A 19 5.92 -2.04 -4.44
N LEU A 20 5.42 -1.66 -3.27
CA LEU A 20 4.27 -2.31 -2.64
C LEU A 20 3.01 -1.48 -2.89
N SER A 21 2.03 -2.08 -3.55
CA SER A 21 0.74 -1.44 -3.85
C SER A 21 -0.37 -1.94 -2.94
N PHE A 22 -1.14 -1.01 -2.37
CA PHE A 22 -2.27 -1.30 -1.50
C PHE A 22 -3.50 -0.50 -1.94
N ILE A 23 -4.68 -1.10 -1.82
CA ILE A 23 -5.97 -0.43 -1.98
C ILE A 23 -6.64 -0.38 -0.63
N VAL A 24 -6.91 0.83 -0.13
CA VAL A 24 -7.69 1.05 1.09
C VAL A 24 -9.08 1.53 0.70
N ARG A 25 -10.13 0.86 1.21
CA ARG A 25 -11.50 1.32 1.09
C ARG A 25 -12.07 1.56 2.48
N ILE A 26 -12.69 2.71 2.69
CA ILE A 26 -13.27 3.14 3.97
C ILE A 26 -14.74 3.52 3.72
N TRP A 27 -15.63 3.16 4.63
CA TRP A 27 -17.02 3.59 4.66
C TRP A 27 -17.43 3.89 6.11
N VAL A 28 -18.30 4.87 6.28
CA VAL A 28 -18.87 5.21 7.59
C VAL A 28 -20.01 4.25 7.87
N GLU A 29 -20.06 3.67 9.07
CA GLU A 29 -21.25 2.98 9.55
C GLU A 29 -22.17 4.04 10.16
N GLU A 30 -23.33 4.27 9.55
CA GLU A 30 -24.39 5.08 10.15
C GLU A 30 -24.96 4.34 11.35
N THR A 31 -24.34 4.54 12.51
CA THR A 31 -24.91 4.09 13.79
C THR A 31 -25.98 5.07 14.21
N ALA A 32 -27.23 4.69 13.92
CA ALA A 32 -28.41 5.28 14.52
C ALA A 32 -28.40 4.93 16.02
N GLU A 33 -27.73 5.72 16.86
CA GLU A 33 -28.03 5.88 18.31
C GLU A 33 -27.02 6.84 18.97
N GLU A 34 -27.46 8.08 19.15
CA GLU A 34 -27.28 8.96 20.33
C GLU A 34 -25.87 9.26 20.89
N SER A 35 -24.78 8.71 20.35
CA SER A 35 -23.44 8.80 20.95
C SER A 35 -22.43 9.69 20.20
N GLY A 36 -22.82 10.29 19.06
CA GLY A 36 -22.05 11.35 18.39
C GLY A 36 -20.66 10.97 17.86
N ARG A 37 -20.25 9.69 17.90
CA ARG A 37 -19.02 9.20 17.26
C ARG A 37 -19.38 8.32 16.08
N SER A 38 -19.20 8.85 14.88
CA SER A 38 -19.27 8.08 13.65
C SER A 38 -18.21 6.98 13.67
N SER A 39 -18.64 5.72 13.76
CA SER A 39 -17.76 4.57 13.55
C SER A 39 -17.54 4.38 12.05
N TRP A 40 -16.32 4.02 11.65
CA TRP A 40 -16.02 3.68 10.26
C TRP A 40 -15.48 2.25 10.20
N ARG A 41 -15.68 1.64 9.04
CA ARG A 41 -15.09 0.36 8.70
C ARG A 41 -14.32 0.51 7.42
N GLY A 42 -13.30 -0.31 7.28
CA GLY A 42 -12.51 -0.33 6.09
C GLY A 42 -11.99 -1.71 5.78
N HIS A 43 -11.32 -1.80 4.65
CA HIS A 43 -10.37 -2.87 4.41
C HIS A 43 -9.22 -2.36 3.57
N ILE A 44 -8.06 -2.97 3.79
CA ILE A 44 -6.87 -2.83 2.96
C ILE A 44 -6.63 -4.14 2.22
N THR A 45 -6.30 -4.03 0.93
CA THR A 45 -5.94 -5.15 0.08
C THR A 45 -4.53 -4.92 -0.49
N HIS A 46 -3.62 -5.85 -0.25
CA HIS A 46 -2.31 -5.85 -0.90
C HIS A 46 -2.46 -6.34 -2.34
N VAL A 47 -2.25 -5.44 -3.31
CA VAL A 47 -2.58 -5.64 -4.73
C VAL A 47 -1.88 -6.86 -5.33
N PRO A 48 -0.56 -7.08 -5.14
CA PRO A 48 0.12 -8.24 -5.70
C PRO A 48 -0.39 -9.58 -5.15
N SER A 49 -0.68 -9.67 -3.84
CA SER A 49 -1.05 -10.94 -3.20
C SER A 49 -2.55 -11.22 -3.13
N GLY A 50 -3.37 -10.18 -3.29
CA GLY A 50 -4.80 -10.24 -2.97
C GLY A 50 -5.14 -10.37 -1.47
N GLU A 51 -4.15 -10.41 -0.56
CA GLU A 51 -4.39 -10.47 0.90
C GLU A 51 -5.20 -9.25 1.33
N ARG A 52 -6.36 -9.50 1.97
CA ARG A 52 -7.29 -8.48 2.44
C ARG A 52 -7.41 -8.51 3.96
N ARG A 53 -7.39 -7.34 4.58
CA ARG A 53 -7.58 -7.16 6.03
C ARG A 53 -8.67 -6.13 6.29
N TYR A 54 -9.61 -6.45 7.17
CA TYR A 54 -10.62 -5.51 7.63
C TYR A 54 -10.02 -4.57 8.69
N LEU A 55 -10.50 -3.34 8.70
CA LEU A 55 -10.00 -2.25 9.51
C LEU A 55 -11.15 -1.60 10.26
N SER A 56 -10.89 -1.23 11.51
CA SER A 56 -11.74 -0.34 12.31
C SER A 56 -10.97 0.81 12.94
N GLU A 57 -9.64 0.79 12.84
CA GLU A 57 -8.74 1.81 13.35
C GLU A 57 -7.75 2.21 12.25
N LEU A 58 -7.30 3.47 12.25
CA LEU A 58 -6.42 3.97 11.19
C LEU A 58 -5.01 3.36 11.33
N ASP A 59 -4.58 3.12 12.56
CA ASP A 59 -3.30 2.48 12.90
C ASP A 59 -3.18 1.06 12.34
N ASP A 60 -4.30 0.37 12.09
CA ASP A 60 -4.26 -0.95 11.46
C ASP A 60 -3.73 -0.87 10.01
N ILE A 61 -3.90 0.25 9.31
CA ILE A 61 -3.30 0.47 7.99
C ILE A 61 -1.77 0.46 8.12
N ALA A 62 -1.24 1.26 9.06
CA ALA A 62 0.18 1.35 9.30
C ALA A 62 0.77 -0.01 9.69
N ARG A 63 0.09 -0.76 10.57
CA ARG A 63 0.49 -2.12 10.96
C ARG A 63 0.52 -3.08 9.77
N VAL A 64 -0.46 -3.03 8.87
CA VAL A 64 -0.48 -3.86 7.66
C VAL A 64 0.70 -3.51 6.75
N VAL A 65 0.92 -2.23 6.47
CA VAL A 65 2.04 -1.79 5.62
C VAL A 65 3.38 -2.17 6.23
N ALA A 66 3.58 -1.92 7.52
CA ALA A 66 4.80 -2.27 8.25
C ALA A 66 5.09 -3.78 8.20
N ARG A 67 4.06 -4.63 8.31
CA ARG A 67 4.21 -6.08 8.18
C ARG A 67 4.70 -6.49 6.79
N HIS A 68 4.27 -5.82 5.73
CA HIS A 68 4.75 -6.09 4.37
C HIS A 68 6.19 -5.57 4.17
N LEU A 69 6.53 -4.40 4.73
CA LEU A 69 7.91 -3.89 4.72
C LEU A 69 8.89 -4.80 5.47
N ALA A 70 8.49 -5.30 6.65
CA ALA A 70 9.31 -6.22 7.44
C ALA A 70 9.59 -7.53 6.69
N ARG A 71 8.66 -8.03 5.87
CA ARG A 71 8.89 -9.20 5.00
C ARG A 71 9.93 -8.95 3.92
N LEU A 72 10.13 -7.69 3.52
CA LEU A 72 11.19 -7.27 2.60
C LEU A 72 12.51 -6.96 3.33
N GLY A 73 12.57 -7.13 4.66
CA GLY A 73 13.75 -6.77 5.47
C GLY A 73 13.93 -5.26 5.63
N ILE A 74 12.88 -4.47 5.38
CA ILE A 74 12.90 -3.02 5.55
C ILE A 74 12.23 -2.68 6.87
N ASP A 75 12.98 -2.06 7.79
CA ASP A 75 12.41 -1.50 9.01
C ASP A 75 11.56 -0.29 8.65
N GLY A 76 10.24 -0.42 8.76
CA GLY A 76 9.28 0.61 8.35
C GLY A 76 9.27 1.91 9.18
N GLY A 77 10.23 2.09 10.10
CA GLY A 77 10.23 3.16 11.10
C GLY A 77 9.12 2.98 12.14
N GLY A 78 9.43 3.24 13.42
CA GLY A 78 8.50 3.01 14.53
C GLY A 78 7.19 3.80 14.40
N VAL A 79 6.08 3.08 14.56
CA VAL A 79 4.77 3.64 14.95
C VAL A 79 4.74 3.88 16.46
#